data_AF-X1HA97-F1
#
_entry.id   AF-X1HA97-F1
#
_cell.length_a   1.000
_cell.length_b   1.000
_cell.length_c   1.000
_cell.angle_alpha   90.00
_cell.angle_beta   90.00
_cell.angle_gamma   90.00
#
_symmetry.space_group_name_H-M   'P 1'
#
loop_
_entity.id
_entity.type
_entity.pdbx_description
1 polymer ?
#
loop_
_entity_poly.entity_id
_entity_poly.type
_entity_poly.pdbx_seq_one_letter_code
_entity_poly.pdbx_strand_id
1 'polypeptide(L)'
;IPFPQAVPKYAVIDMDVCIDCKNCERTCPSEAVDFDQEPEILDITVGAVIVATGWDEYNILKSKEYMYGIYPDVITQIELERLLSPIGPTEGHVYRISDGKSPKKVAMIQCVGSRTLRGNNYCSAVCCSVSLKNAQLLKQEYPDMEITIFYIDIRTTDKGNEQYYRNIREQNVMFIRGKPDDIKLNEDGTMRLFYDNTLEGDVSYLDFDLVVCSTGMIPSKGTDKMIDVMGLSKDPNGFLSEIHGCLKPQETKGLGIYICGCAAGPKNIPYSVSTALAAASKAATLLSYDTIVQE
;
A
#
# COMPACT_ATOMS: atom_id res chain seq x y z
N ILE A 1 -14.49 10.34 -11.66
CA ILE A 1 -13.88 11.03 -10.49
C ILE A 1 -13.27 9.95 -9.61
N PRO A 2 -11.98 10.02 -9.24
CA PRO A 2 -11.33 8.94 -8.48
C PRO A 2 -11.94 8.67 -7.09
N PHE A 3 -12.23 9.72 -6.31
CA PHE A 3 -12.89 9.65 -5.01
C PHE A 3 -13.59 10.99 -4.68
N PRO A 4 -14.53 11.05 -3.72
CA PRO A 4 -15.37 12.24 -3.50
C PRO A 4 -14.62 13.55 -3.20
N GLN A 5 -13.45 13.48 -2.56
CA GLN A 5 -12.60 14.62 -2.19
C GLN A 5 -11.42 14.84 -3.16
N ALA A 6 -11.48 14.31 -4.38
CA ALA A 6 -10.40 14.45 -5.36
C ALA A 6 -10.08 15.93 -5.67
N VAL A 7 -8.79 16.22 -5.87
CA VAL A 7 -8.28 17.55 -6.23
C VAL A 7 -7.34 17.42 -7.44
N PRO A 8 -7.60 18.11 -8.56
CA PRO A 8 -8.80 18.90 -8.84
C PRO A 8 -10.06 18.02 -8.94
N LYS A 9 -11.24 18.60 -8.65
CA LYS A 9 -12.52 17.86 -8.64
C LYS A 9 -13.09 17.74 -10.06
N TYR A 10 -12.36 17.03 -10.92
CA TYR A 10 -12.75 16.79 -12.31
C TYR A 10 -13.14 15.34 -12.56
N ALA A 11 -14.11 15.15 -13.46
CA ALA A 11 -14.42 13.85 -14.05
C ALA A 11 -13.43 13.55 -15.17
N VAL A 12 -13.17 12.27 -15.41
CA VAL A 12 -12.30 11.77 -16.48
C VAL A 12 -13.06 10.66 -17.17
N ILE A 13 -13.00 10.64 -18.50
CA ILE A 13 -13.52 9.54 -19.31
C ILE A 13 -12.37 8.56 -19.55
N ASP A 14 -12.59 7.30 -19.17
CA ASP A 14 -11.65 6.23 -19.51
C ASP A 14 -11.99 5.69 -20.90
N MET A 15 -11.19 6.07 -21.89
CA MET A 15 -11.43 5.70 -23.30
C MET A 15 -11.18 4.22 -23.59
N ASP A 16 -10.46 3.49 -22.71
CA ASP A 16 -10.27 2.04 -22.87
C ASP A 16 -11.57 1.26 -22.56
N VAL A 17 -12.50 1.86 -21.81
CA VAL A 17 -13.78 1.27 -21.40
C VAL A 17 -14.98 1.98 -22.04
N CYS A 18 -14.82 3.21 -22.50
CA CYS A 18 -15.86 4.01 -23.13
C CYS A 18 -16.43 3.33 -24.38
N ILE A 19 -17.76 3.25 -24.47
CA ILE A 19 -18.48 2.69 -25.64
C ILE A 19 -19.01 3.75 -26.60
N ASP A 20 -18.60 5.00 -26.42
CA ASP A 20 -18.99 6.15 -27.24
C ASP A 20 -20.51 6.38 -27.42
N CYS A 21 -21.30 6.13 -26.38
CA CYS A 21 -22.77 6.30 -26.45
C CYS A 21 -23.23 7.77 -26.40
N LYS A 22 -22.32 8.71 -26.12
CA LYS A 22 -22.56 10.16 -25.99
C LYS A 22 -23.63 10.59 -24.96
N ASN A 23 -24.06 9.70 -24.06
CA ASN A 23 -25.07 10.06 -23.05
C ASN A 23 -24.54 11.06 -22.02
N CYS A 24 -23.28 10.91 -21.60
CA CYS A 24 -22.65 11.84 -20.66
C CYS A 24 -22.60 13.28 -21.19
N GLU A 25 -22.30 13.47 -22.47
CA GLU A 25 -22.30 14.76 -23.16
C GLU A 25 -23.70 15.39 -23.19
N ARG A 26 -24.72 14.64 -23.65
CA ARG A 26 -26.11 15.14 -23.75
C ARG A 26 -26.71 15.57 -22.42
N THR A 27 -26.26 14.98 -21.32
CA THR A 27 -26.77 15.25 -19.97
C THR A 27 -25.92 16.25 -19.19
N CYS A 28 -24.75 16.64 -19.71
CA CYS A 28 -23.81 17.50 -19.00
C CYS A 28 -24.31 18.96 -19.00
N PRO A 29 -24.71 19.53 -17.85
CA PRO A 29 -25.25 20.90 -17.80
C PRO A 29 -24.18 21.97 -18.06
N SER A 30 -22.90 21.63 -17.89
CA SER A 30 -21.78 22.53 -18.12
C SER A 30 -21.18 22.39 -19.52
N GLU A 31 -21.73 21.50 -20.36
CA GLU A 31 -21.23 21.26 -21.72
C GLU A 31 -19.71 21.00 -21.77
N ALA A 32 -19.17 20.37 -20.71
CA ALA A 32 -17.73 20.24 -20.50
C ALA A 32 -17.15 18.91 -21.04
N VAL A 33 -18.00 18.06 -21.61
CA VAL A 33 -17.58 16.78 -22.18
C VAL A 33 -17.09 17.03 -23.60
N ASP A 34 -15.81 16.79 -23.83
CA ASP A 34 -15.18 16.89 -25.15
C ASP A 34 -14.54 15.54 -25.49
N PHE A 35 -15.03 14.89 -26.55
CA PHE A 35 -14.49 13.62 -27.03
C PHE A 35 -13.35 13.80 -28.04
N ASP A 36 -13.20 15.01 -28.57
CA ASP A 36 -12.14 15.36 -29.51
C ASP A 36 -10.91 15.93 -28.78
N GLN A 37 -10.94 15.97 -27.44
CA GLN A 37 -9.82 16.40 -26.62
C GLN A 37 -8.58 15.52 -26.88
N GLU A 38 -7.51 16.15 -27.38
CA GLU A 38 -6.22 15.50 -27.62
C GLU A 38 -5.23 15.77 -26.47
N PRO A 39 -4.27 14.85 -26.23
CA PRO A 39 -3.21 15.08 -25.26
C PRO A 39 -2.30 16.23 -25.70
N GLU A 40 -2.12 17.22 -24.82
CA GLU A 40 -1.22 18.34 -25.04
C GLU A 40 0.19 18.03 -24.51
N ILE A 41 1.22 18.33 -25.30
CA ILE A 41 2.62 18.25 -24.86
C ILE A 41 3.08 19.65 -24.46
N LEU A 42 3.48 19.80 -23.20
CA LEU A 42 3.96 21.05 -22.63
C LEU A 42 5.47 21.00 -22.39
N ASP A 43 6.21 21.94 -22.98
CA ASP A 43 7.64 22.12 -22.74
C ASP A 43 7.86 23.03 -21.53
N ILE A 44 8.30 22.45 -20.41
CA ILE A 44 8.55 23.18 -19.16
C ILE A 44 10.04 23.15 -18.85
N THR A 45 10.66 24.34 -18.79
CA THR A 45 12.04 24.48 -18.34
C THR A 45 12.09 24.52 -16.81
N VAL A 46 12.81 23.58 -16.19
CA VAL A 46 12.96 23.47 -14.74
C VAL A 46 14.44 23.34 -14.35
N GLY A 47 14.81 23.90 -13.19
CA GLY A 47 16.17 23.79 -12.65
C GLY A 47 16.39 22.59 -11.71
N ALA A 48 15.32 21.99 -11.20
CA ALA A 48 15.37 20.82 -10.34
C ALA A 48 14.11 19.95 -10.50
N VAL A 49 14.25 18.64 -10.29
CA VAL A 49 13.16 17.65 -10.35
C VAL A 49 13.17 16.81 -9.07
N ILE A 50 11.99 16.59 -8.47
CA ILE A 50 11.83 15.71 -7.31
C ILE A 50 10.94 14.54 -7.71
N VAL A 51 11.47 13.32 -7.65
CA VAL A 51 10.74 12.09 -7.95
C VAL A 51 10.05 11.58 -6.70
N ALA A 52 8.71 11.63 -6.71
CA ALA A 52 7.82 11.24 -5.62
C ALA A 52 6.75 10.24 -6.08
N THR A 53 7.12 9.31 -6.98
CA THR A 53 6.23 8.37 -7.67
C THR A 53 5.62 7.28 -6.78
N GLY A 54 5.94 7.24 -5.50
CA GLY A 54 5.31 6.37 -4.51
C GLY A 54 5.67 4.89 -4.67
N TRP A 55 4.68 4.03 -4.45
CA TRP A 55 4.80 2.57 -4.42
C TRP A 55 3.53 1.94 -4.99
N ASP A 56 3.63 0.68 -5.42
CA ASP A 56 2.49 -0.16 -5.80
C ASP A 56 2.36 -1.35 -4.84
N GLU A 57 1.16 -1.89 -4.70
CA GLU A 57 0.93 -3.09 -3.89
C GLU A 57 1.59 -4.32 -4.50
N TYR A 58 2.23 -5.12 -3.65
CA TYR A 58 2.74 -6.42 -4.06
C TYR A 58 1.61 -7.28 -4.65
N ASN A 59 1.83 -7.76 -5.88
CA ASN A 59 0.82 -8.50 -6.61
C ASN A 59 0.71 -9.95 -6.12
N ILE A 60 -0.07 -10.13 -5.05
CA ILE A 60 -0.35 -11.44 -4.43
C ILE A 60 -1.08 -12.40 -5.38
N LEU A 61 -1.89 -11.89 -6.31
CA LEU A 61 -2.56 -12.70 -7.34
C LEU A 61 -1.54 -13.42 -8.23
N LYS A 62 -0.47 -12.72 -8.65
CA LYS A 62 0.60 -13.31 -9.46
C LYS A 62 1.43 -14.31 -8.68
N SER A 63 1.66 -14.08 -7.39
CA SER A 63 2.44 -15.01 -6.54
C SER A 63 1.65 -16.24 -6.10
N LYS A 64 0.32 -16.24 -6.30
CA LYS A 64 -0.61 -17.31 -5.90
C LYS A 64 -0.52 -17.66 -4.42
N GLU A 65 -0.09 -16.70 -3.59
CA GLU A 65 -0.05 -16.88 -2.15
C GLU A 65 -1.49 -16.89 -1.59
N TYR A 66 -1.74 -17.78 -0.63
CA TYR A 66 -2.96 -17.79 0.17
C TYR A 66 -4.27 -17.92 -0.63
N MET A 67 -4.21 -18.48 -1.85
CA MET A 67 -5.38 -18.64 -2.73
C MET A 67 -6.13 -17.34 -3.02
N TYR A 68 -5.43 -16.19 -2.93
CA TYR A 68 -6.01 -14.90 -3.27
C TYR A 68 -6.50 -14.88 -4.72
N GLY A 69 -7.71 -14.35 -4.94
CA GLY A 69 -8.40 -14.35 -6.24
C GLY A 69 -9.06 -15.67 -6.62
N ILE A 70 -8.85 -16.74 -5.84
CA ILE A 70 -9.58 -18.01 -5.95
C ILE A 70 -10.62 -18.09 -4.84
N TYR A 71 -10.20 -17.84 -3.60
CA TYR A 71 -11.12 -17.74 -2.46
C TYR A 71 -11.60 -16.29 -2.32
N PRO A 72 -12.91 -16.03 -2.42
CA PRO A 72 -13.45 -14.67 -2.41
C PRO A 72 -13.22 -13.93 -1.09
N ASP A 73 -13.13 -14.64 0.04
CA ASP A 73 -12.97 -14.06 1.37
C ASP A 73 -11.49 -13.92 1.80
N VAL A 74 -10.56 -14.07 0.85
CA VAL A 74 -9.14 -13.70 1.03
C VAL A 74 -8.92 -12.35 0.36
N ILE A 75 -8.71 -11.32 1.17
CA ILE A 75 -8.55 -9.92 0.72
C ILE A 75 -7.20 -9.36 1.16
N THR A 76 -6.79 -8.23 0.60
CA THR A 76 -5.61 -7.48 1.07
C THR A 76 -5.96 -6.44 2.13
N GLN A 77 -4.95 -5.93 2.84
CA GLN A 77 -5.15 -4.79 3.74
C GLN A 77 -5.66 -3.56 2.99
N ILE A 78 -5.25 -3.32 1.74
CA ILE A 78 -5.72 -2.16 0.96
C ILE A 78 -7.21 -2.32 0.61
N GLU A 79 -7.65 -3.52 0.26
CA GLU A 79 -9.06 -3.81 0.04
C GLU A 79 -9.85 -3.60 1.33
N LEU A 80 -9.35 -4.09 2.47
CA LEU A 80 -9.97 -3.84 3.78
C LEU A 80 -10.06 -2.34 4.09
N GLU A 81 -9.05 -1.52 3.78
CA GLU A 81 -9.13 -0.05 3.92
C GLU A 81 -10.28 0.54 3.09
N ARG A 82 -10.52 0.02 1.88
CA ARG A 82 -11.66 0.46 1.06
C ARG A 82 -12.98 0.06 1.71
N LEU A 83 -13.08 -1.14 2.29
CA LEU A 83 -14.28 -1.60 3.01
C LEU A 83 -14.53 -0.78 4.30
N LEU A 84 -13.48 -0.47 5.06
CA LEU A 84 -13.58 0.31 6.30
C LEU A 84 -13.82 1.80 6.06
N SER A 85 -13.62 2.29 4.84
CA SER A 85 -13.78 3.71 4.52
C SER A 85 -15.27 4.09 4.45
N PRO A 86 -15.72 5.14 5.16
CA PRO A 86 -17.11 5.63 5.07
C PRO A 86 -17.51 6.13 3.67
N ILE A 87 -16.51 6.50 2.86
CA ILE A 87 -16.66 6.89 1.43
C ILE A 87 -16.20 5.76 0.50
N GLY A 88 -16.07 4.56 1.05
CA GLY A 88 -15.75 3.34 0.34
C GLY A 88 -16.96 2.75 -0.37
N PRO A 89 -16.78 1.68 -1.15
CA PRO A 89 -17.86 0.99 -1.83
C PRO A 89 -18.91 0.38 -0.88
N THR A 90 -18.58 0.25 0.40
CA THR A 90 -19.40 -0.43 1.42
C THR A 90 -19.80 0.48 2.58
N GLU A 91 -19.57 1.79 2.41
CA GLU A 91 -19.95 2.83 3.38
C GLU A 91 -19.37 2.60 4.80
N GLY A 92 -18.25 1.89 4.90
CA GLY A 92 -17.56 1.61 6.16
C GLY A 92 -17.89 0.25 6.78
N HIS A 93 -18.77 -0.54 6.15
CA HIS A 93 -19.15 -1.86 6.65
C HIS A 93 -18.32 -2.98 6.02
N VAL A 94 -17.89 -3.92 6.85
CA VAL A 94 -17.11 -5.08 6.41
C VAL A 94 -18.03 -6.29 6.24
N TYR A 95 -18.01 -6.85 5.05
CA TYR A 95 -18.73 -8.07 4.70
C TYR A 95 -17.84 -9.03 3.93
N ARG A 96 -18.18 -10.30 3.99
CA ARG A 96 -17.62 -11.36 3.17
C ARG A 96 -18.08 -11.20 1.73
N ILE A 97 -17.15 -11.30 0.79
CA ILE A 97 -17.43 -11.14 -0.64
C ILE A 97 -18.24 -12.34 -1.14
N SER A 98 -18.07 -13.51 -0.54
CA SER A 98 -18.77 -14.74 -0.91
C SER A 98 -20.28 -14.69 -0.69
N ASP A 99 -20.74 -14.20 0.46
CA ASP A 99 -22.12 -14.34 0.93
C ASP A 99 -22.74 -13.05 1.49
N GLY A 100 -21.99 -11.95 1.52
CA GLY A 100 -22.44 -10.64 1.99
C GLY A 100 -22.62 -10.53 3.51
N LYS A 101 -22.27 -11.56 4.29
CA LYS A 101 -22.42 -11.53 5.75
C LYS A 101 -21.22 -10.86 6.43
N SER A 102 -21.45 -10.26 7.59
CA SER A 102 -20.34 -9.75 8.41
C SER A 102 -19.51 -10.92 8.97
N PRO A 103 -18.17 -10.89 8.82
CA PRO A 103 -17.31 -11.93 9.37
C PRO A 103 -17.29 -11.84 10.91
N LYS A 104 -17.26 -12.97 11.59
CA LYS A 104 -17.10 -13.05 13.05
C LYS A 104 -15.65 -13.33 13.44
N LYS A 105 -14.94 -14.11 12.62
CA LYS A 105 -13.52 -14.45 12.83
C LYS A 105 -12.67 -13.94 11.67
N VAL A 106 -11.69 -13.08 11.99
CA VAL A 106 -10.80 -12.46 11.01
C VAL A 106 -9.35 -12.84 11.29
N ALA A 107 -8.67 -13.39 10.29
CA ALA A 107 -7.23 -13.59 10.32
C ALA A 107 -6.52 -12.45 9.57
N MET A 108 -5.46 -11.91 10.15
CA MET A 108 -4.55 -10.99 9.46
C MET A 108 -3.16 -11.62 9.33
N ILE A 109 -2.70 -11.84 8.11
CA ILE A 109 -1.41 -12.48 7.83
C ILE A 109 -0.36 -11.40 7.56
N GLN A 110 0.71 -11.37 8.34
CA GLN A 110 1.82 -10.44 8.14
C GLN A 110 2.81 -10.92 7.07
N CYS A 111 3.61 -9.98 6.57
CA CYS A 111 4.74 -10.25 5.70
C CYS A 111 4.34 -11.01 4.42
N VAL A 112 3.18 -10.71 3.83
CA VAL A 112 2.77 -11.31 2.55
C VAL A 112 3.53 -10.61 1.43
N GLY A 113 4.28 -11.36 0.61
CA GLY A 113 5.20 -10.77 -0.37
C GLY A 113 6.40 -10.00 0.19
N SER A 114 6.61 -9.99 1.51
CA SER A 114 7.75 -9.32 2.18
C SER A 114 8.50 -10.31 3.07
N ARG A 115 9.80 -10.08 3.28
CA ARG A 115 10.67 -10.96 4.08
C ARG A 115 10.56 -12.43 3.66
N THR A 116 10.52 -12.68 2.36
CA THR A 116 10.40 -14.02 1.78
C THR A 116 11.31 -14.17 0.58
N LEU A 117 11.96 -15.34 0.46
CA LEU A 117 12.82 -15.68 -0.68
C LEU A 117 12.03 -15.81 -2.00
N ARG A 118 10.72 -16.11 -1.91
CA ARG A 118 9.84 -16.22 -3.09
C ARG A 118 9.34 -14.86 -3.60
N GLY A 119 9.45 -13.82 -2.78
CA GLY A 119 9.00 -12.47 -3.08
C GLY A 119 10.11 -11.49 -2.73
N ASN A 120 9.79 -10.49 -1.91
CA ASN A 120 10.77 -9.49 -1.51
C ASN A 120 11.58 -9.90 -0.28
N ASN A 121 12.90 -9.77 -0.34
CA ASN A 121 13.81 -10.04 0.78
C ASN A 121 13.86 -8.91 1.83
N TYR A 122 13.13 -7.81 1.61
CA TYR A 122 13.08 -6.66 2.50
C TYR A 122 11.75 -6.60 3.28
N CYS A 123 11.72 -5.72 4.28
CA CYS A 123 10.54 -5.43 5.09
C CYS A 123 9.81 -4.22 4.52
N SER A 124 8.49 -4.31 4.35
CA SER A 124 7.66 -3.21 3.82
C SER A 124 7.32 -2.12 4.84
N ALA A 125 8.00 -2.13 5.99
CA ALA A 125 7.96 -1.15 7.10
C ALA A 125 6.59 -0.89 7.79
N VAL A 126 5.47 -0.88 7.06
CA VAL A 126 4.18 -0.38 7.55
C VAL A 126 3.14 -1.47 7.83
N CYS A 127 3.31 -2.67 7.27
CA CYS A 127 2.28 -3.72 7.29
C CYS A 127 1.84 -4.10 8.73
N CYS A 128 2.78 -4.15 9.68
CA CYS A 128 2.47 -4.37 11.09
C CYS A 128 1.57 -3.25 11.66
N SER A 129 1.97 -1.98 11.48
CA SER A 129 1.18 -0.85 11.98
C SER A 129 -0.20 -0.76 11.32
N VAL A 130 -0.30 -1.02 10.01
CA VAL A 130 -1.59 -1.02 9.28
C VAL A 130 -2.52 -2.09 9.83
N SER A 131 -2.01 -3.31 10.07
CA SER A 131 -2.83 -4.37 10.65
C SER A 131 -3.32 -4.07 12.06
N LEU A 132 -2.47 -3.46 12.91
CA LEU A 132 -2.88 -3.03 14.25
C LEU A 132 -3.95 -1.92 14.17
N LYS A 133 -3.81 -1.02 13.20
CA LYS A 133 -4.79 0.03 12.91
C LYS A 133 -6.12 -0.51 12.45
N ASN A 134 -6.13 -1.42 11.47
CA ASN A 134 -7.36 -2.04 11.00
C ASN A 134 -8.00 -2.95 12.05
N ALA A 135 -7.20 -3.68 12.85
CA ALA A 135 -7.72 -4.46 13.97
C ALA A 135 -8.42 -3.59 15.01
N GLN A 136 -7.86 -2.41 15.32
CA GLN A 136 -8.51 -1.46 16.23
C GLN A 136 -9.86 -0.97 15.68
N LEU A 137 -9.88 -0.55 14.40
CA LEU A 137 -11.10 -0.04 13.76
C LEU A 137 -12.19 -1.12 13.74
N LEU A 138 -11.82 -2.36 13.41
CA LEU A 138 -12.73 -3.49 13.46
C LEU A 138 -13.26 -3.76 14.87
N LYS A 139 -12.42 -3.67 15.90
CA LYS A 139 -12.86 -3.83 17.30
C LYS A 139 -13.75 -2.69 17.80
N GLN A 140 -13.57 -1.48 17.29
CA GLN A 140 -14.43 -0.34 17.62
C GLN A 140 -15.83 -0.49 17.05
N GLU A 141 -15.93 -0.94 15.79
CA GLU A 141 -17.22 -1.15 15.11
C GLU A 141 -17.89 -2.47 15.50
N TYR A 142 -17.09 -3.53 15.66
CA TYR A 142 -17.53 -4.89 15.96
C TYR A 142 -16.78 -5.44 17.19
N PRO A 143 -17.20 -5.08 18.42
CA PRO A 143 -16.51 -5.47 19.65
C PRO A 143 -16.32 -6.99 19.83
N ASP A 144 -17.30 -7.76 19.39
CA ASP A 144 -17.35 -9.22 19.51
C ASP A 144 -16.55 -9.95 18.41
N MET A 145 -16.01 -9.24 17.41
CA MET A 145 -15.26 -9.86 16.31
C MET A 145 -13.95 -10.46 16.83
N GLU A 146 -13.72 -11.74 16.59
CA GLU A 146 -12.46 -12.41 16.95
C GLU A 146 -11.40 -12.09 15.89
N ILE A 147 -10.34 -11.40 16.29
CA ILE A 147 -9.25 -11.02 15.38
C ILE A 147 -7.97 -11.73 15.79
N THR A 148 -7.33 -12.39 14.83
CA THR A 148 -6.05 -13.06 15.01
C THR A 148 -5.01 -12.50 14.05
N ILE A 149 -3.88 -12.02 14.57
CA ILE A 149 -2.76 -11.52 13.79
C ILE A 149 -1.64 -12.55 13.80
N PHE A 150 -1.33 -13.09 12.62
CA PHE A 150 -0.23 -14.03 12.40
C PHE A 150 1.04 -13.31 11.98
N TYR A 151 2.12 -13.44 12.76
CA TYR A 151 3.33 -12.64 12.56
C TYR A 151 4.62 -13.43 12.78
N ILE A 152 5.74 -12.89 12.26
CA ILE A 152 7.10 -13.35 12.57
C ILE A 152 7.69 -12.48 13.69
N ASP A 153 7.72 -11.16 13.44
CA ASP A 153 8.06 -10.12 14.41
C ASP A 153 7.06 -8.97 14.27
N ILE A 154 6.61 -8.38 15.38
CA ILE A 154 5.85 -7.13 15.36
C ILE A 154 6.85 -5.98 15.29
N ARG A 155 6.76 -5.17 14.22
CA ARG A 155 7.67 -4.04 13.97
C ARG A 155 6.93 -2.71 14.12
N THR A 156 7.02 -2.15 15.31
CA THR A 156 6.36 -0.90 15.73
C THR A 156 7.40 0.16 16.13
N THR A 157 8.25 0.53 15.17
CA THR A 157 9.48 1.31 15.44
C THR A 157 9.25 2.80 15.71
N ASP A 158 8.11 3.36 15.32
CA ASP A 158 7.87 4.80 15.47
C ASP A 158 7.50 5.17 16.91
N LYS A 159 7.67 6.46 17.22
CA LYS A 159 7.29 7.02 18.52
C LYS A 159 5.82 6.72 18.85
N GLY A 160 5.61 5.99 19.94
CA GLY A 160 4.28 5.63 20.43
C GLY A 160 3.69 4.35 19.82
N ASN A 161 4.29 3.77 18.78
CA ASN A 161 3.73 2.57 18.15
C ASN A 161 3.83 1.32 19.04
N GLU A 162 4.84 1.22 19.92
CA GLU A 162 4.90 0.15 20.92
C GLU A 162 3.76 0.26 21.94
N GLN A 163 3.45 1.47 22.41
CA GLN A 163 2.30 1.69 23.28
C GLN A 163 0.99 1.35 22.55
N TYR A 164 0.90 1.73 21.28
CA TYR A 164 -0.23 1.39 20.43
C TYR A 164 -0.41 -0.13 20.31
N TYR A 165 0.65 -0.89 20.02
CA TYR A 165 0.62 -2.35 20.01
C TYR A 165 0.12 -2.95 21.33
N ARG A 166 0.62 -2.47 22.48
CA ARG A 166 0.18 -2.92 23.80
C ARG A 166 -1.32 -2.68 24.00
N ASN A 167 -1.81 -1.50 23.65
CA ASN A 167 -3.22 -1.16 23.76
C ASN A 167 -4.11 -2.08 22.90
N ILE A 168 -3.67 -2.45 21.69
CA ILE A 168 -4.43 -3.38 20.83
C ILE A 168 -4.42 -4.79 21.39
N ARG A 169 -3.31 -5.22 21.99
CA ARG A 169 -3.22 -6.52 22.66
C ARG A 169 -4.18 -6.62 23.86
N GLU A 170 -4.45 -5.52 24.53
CA GLU A 170 -5.44 -5.45 25.62
C GLU A 170 -6.90 -5.50 25.13
N GLN A 171 -7.16 -5.31 23.83
CA GLN A 171 -8.50 -5.36 23.23
C GLN A 171 -8.92 -6.77 22.77
N ASN A 172 -8.40 -7.83 23.40
CA ASN A 172 -8.67 -9.22 23.04
C ASN A 172 -8.37 -9.55 21.56
N VAL A 173 -7.33 -8.94 20.98
CA VAL A 173 -6.78 -9.35 19.68
C VAL A 173 -5.72 -10.43 19.94
N MET A 174 -5.87 -11.58 19.29
CA MET A 174 -4.93 -12.69 19.44
C MET A 174 -3.71 -12.49 18.54
N PHE A 175 -2.53 -12.75 19.07
CA PHE A 175 -1.27 -12.64 18.33
C PHE A 175 -0.59 -14.01 18.29
N ILE A 176 -0.45 -14.57 17.09
CA ILE A 176 0.19 -15.87 16.88
C ILE A 176 1.52 -15.68 16.18
N ARG A 177 2.59 -16.13 16.83
CA ARG A 177 3.93 -16.10 16.24
C ARG A 177 4.15 -17.34 15.37
N GLY A 178 3.70 -17.23 14.13
CA GLY A 178 3.73 -18.28 13.12
C GLY A 178 3.12 -17.75 11.84
N LYS A 179 3.88 -17.76 10.74
CA LYS A 179 3.34 -17.38 9.43
C LYS A 179 2.59 -18.61 8.87
N PRO A 180 1.30 -18.50 8.50
CA PRO A 180 0.57 -19.60 7.90
C PRO A 180 1.23 -20.03 6.59
N ASP A 181 1.27 -21.34 6.36
CA ASP A 181 1.86 -21.93 5.15
C ASP A 181 0.80 -22.15 4.06
N ASP A 182 -0.36 -22.69 4.44
CA ASP A 182 -1.44 -23.06 3.51
C ASP A 182 -2.82 -22.65 4.04
N ILE A 183 -3.76 -22.45 3.11
CA ILE A 183 -5.17 -22.14 3.38
C ILE A 183 -6.06 -23.10 2.62
N LYS A 184 -7.02 -23.71 3.34
CA LYS A 184 -8.03 -24.59 2.75
C LYS A 184 -9.44 -24.07 2.99
N LEU A 185 -10.27 -24.10 1.96
CA LEU A 185 -11.69 -23.77 2.07
C LEU A 185 -12.45 -24.98 2.63
N ASN A 186 -13.20 -24.77 3.71
CA ASN A 186 -14.09 -25.75 4.29
C ASN A 186 -15.46 -25.77 3.58
N GLU A 187 -16.24 -26.83 3.76
CA GLU A 187 -17.58 -26.98 3.14
C GLU A 187 -18.58 -25.92 3.61
N ASP A 188 -18.41 -25.39 4.82
CA ASP A 188 -19.22 -24.30 5.39
C ASP A 188 -18.83 -22.91 4.88
N GLY A 189 -17.81 -22.83 4.02
CA GLY A 189 -17.27 -21.60 3.46
C GLY A 189 -16.27 -20.87 4.34
N THR A 190 -15.88 -21.42 5.50
CA THR A 190 -14.78 -20.87 6.31
C THR A 190 -13.42 -21.28 5.75
N MET A 191 -12.37 -20.55 6.10
CA MET A 191 -11.00 -20.81 5.65
C MET A 191 -10.15 -21.33 6.81
N ARG A 192 -9.63 -22.54 6.65
CA ARG A 192 -8.68 -23.16 7.56
C ARG A 192 -7.25 -22.72 7.25
N LEU A 193 -6.62 -22.05 8.21
CA LEU A 193 -5.22 -21.62 8.14
C LEU A 193 -4.34 -22.60 8.91
N PHE A 194 -3.36 -23.19 8.25
CA PHE A 194 -2.35 -24.05 8.89
C PHE A 194 -1.10 -23.22 9.20
N TYR A 195 -0.64 -23.26 10.44
CA TYR A 195 0.51 -22.47 10.89
C TYR A 195 1.35 -23.24 11.91
N ASP A 196 2.66 -22.97 11.90
CA ASP A 196 3.57 -23.41 12.94
C ASP A 196 3.51 -22.44 14.12
N ASN A 197 3.03 -22.91 15.28
CA ASN A 197 3.13 -22.12 16.50
C ASN A 197 4.56 -22.21 17.05
N THR A 198 5.39 -21.24 16.69
CA THR A 198 6.81 -21.25 17.10
C THR A 198 7.04 -21.11 18.60
N LEU A 199 6.01 -20.71 19.37
CA LEU A 199 6.10 -20.59 20.83
C LEU A 199 5.79 -21.91 21.54
N GLU A 200 4.94 -22.74 20.94
CA GLU A 200 4.51 -24.03 21.51
C GLU A 200 5.24 -25.22 20.86
N GLY A 201 5.79 -25.05 19.65
CA GLY A 201 6.50 -26.09 18.93
C GLY A 201 5.60 -27.03 18.12
N ASP A 202 4.32 -26.71 17.96
CA ASP A 202 3.32 -27.55 17.31
C ASP A 202 2.72 -26.90 16.05
N VAL A 203 2.40 -27.75 15.07
CA VAL A 203 1.58 -27.36 13.91
C VAL A 203 0.12 -27.32 14.33
N SER A 204 -0.51 -26.16 14.17
CA SER A 204 -1.92 -25.96 14.54
C SER A 204 -2.71 -25.43 13.35
N TYR A 205 -4.04 -25.46 13.48
CA TYR A 205 -4.95 -24.85 12.52
C TYR A 205 -6.06 -24.08 13.22
N LEU A 206 -6.54 -23.03 12.58
CA LEU A 206 -7.69 -22.24 12.99
C LEU A 206 -8.55 -21.90 11.78
N ASP A 207 -9.87 -21.88 11.98
CA ASP A 207 -10.86 -21.57 10.94
C ASP A 207 -11.31 -20.10 11.06
N PHE A 208 -11.39 -19.40 9.94
CA PHE A 208 -11.72 -17.97 9.86
C PHE A 208 -12.76 -17.68 8.78
N ASP A 209 -13.56 -16.64 9.00
CA ASP A 209 -14.57 -16.18 8.04
C ASP A 209 -13.98 -15.24 6.99
N LEU A 210 -12.95 -14.46 7.35
CA LEU A 210 -12.25 -13.52 6.48
C LEU A 210 -10.73 -13.60 6.74
N VAL A 211 -9.94 -13.63 5.67
CA VAL A 211 -8.48 -13.62 5.73
C VAL A 211 -7.98 -12.35 5.06
N VAL A 212 -7.15 -11.60 5.77
CA VAL A 212 -6.62 -10.31 5.34
C VAL A 212 -5.10 -10.40 5.21
N CYS A 213 -4.62 -10.37 3.97
CA CYS A 213 -3.20 -10.42 3.64
C CYS A 213 -2.57 -9.03 3.77
N SER A 214 -1.58 -8.90 4.66
CA SER A 214 -0.78 -7.68 4.78
C SER A 214 0.37 -7.72 3.77
N THR A 215 0.01 -7.36 2.54
CA THR A 215 0.85 -7.29 1.34
C THR A 215 1.98 -6.27 1.47
N GLY A 216 3.09 -6.55 0.79
CA GLY A 216 4.26 -5.68 0.77
C GLY A 216 4.12 -4.48 -0.18
N MET A 217 5.04 -3.54 -0.03
CA MET A 217 5.24 -2.44 -0.97
C MET A 217 6.27 -2.83 -2.02
N ILE A 218 5.99 -2.56 -3.29
CA ILE A 218 6.95 -2.64 -4.39
C ILE A 218 7.14 -1.26 -5.04
N PRO A 219 8.22 -1.03 -5.80
CA PRO A 219 8.36 0.19 -6.59
C PRO A 219 7.15 0.39 -7.49
N SER A 220 6.65 1.62 -7.60
CA SER A 220 5.52 1.89 -8.48
C SER A 220 5.93 1.78 -9.95
N LYS A 221 4.96 1.50 -10.82
CA LYS A 221 5.16 1.60 -12.29
C LYS A 221 5.69 2.98 -12.70
N GLY A 222 5.32 4.03 -11.97
CA GLY A 222 5.83 5.38 -12.18
C GLY A 222 7.33 5.48 -11.89
N THR A 223 7.81 4.84 -10.82
CA THR A 223 9.23 4.77 -10.48
C THR A 223 10.04 4.11 -11.61
N ASP A 224 9.56 2.99 -12.15
CA ASP A 224 10.23 2.32 -13.28
C ASP A 224 10.32 3.24 -14.51
N LYS A 225 9.22 3.92 -14.86
CA LYS A 225 9.22 4.89 -15.98
C LYS A 225 10.21 6.03 -15.77
N MET A 226 10.29 6.59 -14.55
CA MET A 226 11.22 7.69 -14.28
C MET A 226 12.69 7.26 -14.40
N ILE A 227 12.97 5.99 -14.11
CA ILE A 227 14.32 5.43 -14.25
C ILE A 227 14.71 5.33 -15.71
N ASP A 228 13.81 4.86 -16.56
CA ASP A 228 14.04 4.76 -18.00
C ASP A 228 14.18 6.14 -18.65
N VAL A 229 13.36 7.12 -18.24
CA VAL A 229 13.36 8.48 -18.80
C VAL A 229 14.57 9.30 -18.34
N MET A 230 14.94 9.22 -17.05
CA MET A 230 15.95 10.08 -16.45
C MET A 230 17.31 9.39 -16.23
N GLY A 231 17.44 8.10 -16.53
CA GLY A 231 18.69 7.34 -16.36
C GLY A 231 19.10 7.14 -14.89
N LEU A 232 18.13 7.03 -13.98
CA LEU A 232 18.39 6.90 -12.54
C LEU A 232 18.82 5.48 -12.14
N SER A 233 19.50 5.34 -11.01
CA SER A 233 19.94 4.03 -10.49
C SER A 233 18.88 3.42 -9.58
N LYS A 234 18.76 2.08 -9.63
CA LYS A 234 17.96 1.28 -8.68
C LYS A 234 18.82 0.71 -7.57
N ASP A 235 18.26 0.56 -6.38
CA ASP A 235 18.81 -0.27 -5.31
C ASP A 235 18.57 -1.77 -5.60
N PRO A 236 19.17 -2.70 -4.83
CA PRO A 236 18.94 -4.14 -5.00
C PRO A 236 17.47 -4.59 -4.83
N ASN A 237 16.63 -3.74 -4.24
CA ASN A 237 15.21 -4.01 -4.00
C ASN A 237 14.31 -3.44 -5.12
N GLY A 238 14.89 -2.73 -6.09
CA GLY A 238 14.20 -2.13 -7.24
C GLY A 238 13.72 -0.69 -7.02
N PHE A 239 13.94 -0.08 -5.85
CA PHE A 239 13.57 1.31 -5.59
C PHE A 239 14.65 2.27 -6.12
N LEU A 240 14.35 3.57 -6.17
CA LEU A 240 15.36 4.56 -6.54
C LEU A 240 16.50 4.59 -5.51
N SER A 241 17.73 4.57 -6.02
CA SER A 241 18.94 4.64 -5.21
C SER A 241 19.38 6.09 -5.02
N GLU A 242 19.60 6.45 -3.76
CA GLU A 242 20.34 7.64 -3.39
C GLU A 242 21.85 7.50 -3.68
N ILE A 243 22.60 8.61 -3.63
CA ILE A 243 24.07 8.60 -3.68
C ILE A 243 24.65 7.91 -2.44
N HIS A 244 24.14 8.25 -1.26
CA HIS A 244 24.64 7.73 0.00
C HIS A 244 23.58 7.81 1.11
N GLY A 245 23.23 6.68 1.71
CA GLY A 245 22.13 6.58 2.69
C GLY A 245 22.22 7.52 3.91
N CYS A 246 23.43 7.83 4.40
CA CYS A 246 23.60 8.80 5.50
C CYS A 246 23.84 10.26 5.05
N LEU A 247 24.77 10.47 4.10
CA LEU A 247 25.25 11.82 3.76
C LEU A 247 24.33 12.55 2.77
N LYS A 248 23.75 11.79 1.83
CA LYS A 248 22.98 12.33 0.70
C LYS A 248 21.75 11.47 0.42
N PRO A 249 20.85 11.27 1.40
CA PRO A 249 19.76 10.30 1.29
C PRO A 249 18.71 10.67 0.23
N GLN A 250 18.60 11.95 -0.15
CA GLN A 250 17.60 12.42 -1.11
C GLN A 250 18.20 12.85 -2.46
N GLU A 251 19.51 12.72 -2.63
CA GLU A 251 20.20 13.11 -3.87
C GLU A 251 20.43 11.87 -4.73
N THR A 252 20.19 11.99 -6.03
CA THR A 252 20.53 10.94 -7.00
C THR A 252 21.84 11.26 -7.72
N LYS A 253 22.36 10.31 -8.51
CA LYS A 253 23.53 10.57 -9.38
C LYS A 253 23.28 11.67 -10.43
N GLY A 254 22.02 11.92 -10.78
CA GLY A 254 21.66 13.01 -11.67
C GLY A 254 21.65 14.34 -10.91
N LEU A 255 22.51 15.27 -11.31
CA LEU A 255 22.53 16.62 -10.73
C LEU A 255 21.17 17.30 -10.92
N GLY A 256 20.63 17.89 -9.86
CA GLY A 256 19.31 18.51 -9.88
C GLY A 256 18.13 17.54 -9.80
N ILE A 257 18.38 16.22 -9.68
CA ILE A 257 17.33 15.21 -9.52
C ILE A 257 17.38 14.63 -8.10
N TYR A 258 16.27 14.78 -7.40
CA TYR A 258 16.10 14.35 -6.01
C TYR A 258 14.99 13.30 -5.88
N ILE A 259 14.99 12.55 -4.79
CA ILE A 259 14.02 11.48 -4.51
C ILE A 259 13.39 11.67 -3.13
N CYS A 260 12.13 11.27 -2.97
CA CYS A 260 11.48 11.27 -1.67
C CYS A 260 10.38 10.21 -1.53
N GLY A 261 9.91 10.02 -0.29
CA GLY A 261 8.81 9.12 0.01
C GLY A 261 9.11 7.65 -0.29
N CYS A 262 8.08 6.95 -0.73
CA CYS A 262 8.15 5.51 -1.01
C CYS A 262 8.88 5.17 -2.32
N ALA A 263 9.16 6.17 -3.17
CA ALA A 263 9.96 5.95 -4.39
C ALA A 263 11.39 5.51 -4.08
N ALA A 264 11.91 5.92 -2.90
CA ALA A 264 13.22 5.55 -2.36
C ALA A 264 13.14 4.37 -1.35
N GLY A 265 12.10 3.54 -1.41
CA GLY A 265 11.91 2.38 -0.53
C GLY A 265 10.77 2.51 0.49
N PRO A 266 10.32 1.40 1.12
CA PRO A 266 9.11 1.35 1.95
C PRO A 266 9.18 2.24 3.20
N LYS A 267 8.19 3.11 3.39
CA LYS A 267 8.13 4.09 4.50
C LYS A 267 6.69 4.37 4.92
N ASN A 268 6.52 4.85 6.15
CA ASN A 268 5.23 5.38 6.63
C ASN A 268 5.01 6.83 6.14
N ILE A 269 3.85 7.40 6.47
CA ILE A 269 3.48 8.77 6.10
C ILE A 269 4.43 9.81 6.73
N PRO A 270 4.69 9.82 8.07
CA PRO A 270 5.61 10.79 8.66
C PRO A 270 7.00 10.82 8.03
N TYR A 271 7.60 9.64 7.77
CA TYR A 271 8.90 9.57 7.09
C TYR A 271 8.79 10.05 5.63
N SER A 272 7.71 9.75 4.93
CA SER A 272 7.51 10.24 3.56
C SER A 272 7.42 11.76 3.51
N VAL A 273 6.70 12.39 4.45
CA VAL A 273 6.64 13.86 4.58
C VAL A 273 8.01 14.43 4.92
N SER A 274 8.72 13.84 5.87
CA SER A 274 10.06 14.29 6.27
C SER A 274 11.07 14.24 5.11
N THR A 275 11.09 13.14 4.35
CA THR A 275 11.96 13.00 3.17
C THR A 275 11.58 13.98 2.04
N ALA A 276 10.29 14.30 1.87
CA ALA A 276 9.84 15.31 0.92
C ALA A 276 10.32 16.72 1.31
N LEU A 277 10.25 17.08 2.60
CA LEU A 277 10.79 18.34 3.11
C LEU A 277 12.32 18.43 2.90
N ALA A 278 13.03 17.33 3.13
CA ALA A 278 14.47 17.27 2.88
C ALA A 278 14.82 17.42 1.39
N ALA A 279 14.09 16.74 0.49
CA ALA A 279 14.27 16.89 -0.95
C ALA A 279 13.97 18.31 -1.43
N ALA A 280 12.90 18.93 -0.92
CA ALA A 280 12.55 20.32 -1.22
C ALA A 280 13.64 21.29 -0.77
N SER A 281 14.22 21.09 0.42
CA SER A 281 15.34 21.91 0.91
C SER A 281 16.58 21.80 0.01
N LYS A 282 16.90 20.59 -0.47
CA LYS A 282 18.03 20.36 -1.38
C LYS A 282 17.80 20.99 -2.75
N ALA A 283 16.59 20.83 -3.30
CA ALA A 283 16.21 21.48 -4.55
C ALA A 283 16.25 23.01 -4.43
N ALA A 284 15.70 23.58 -3.34
CA ALA A 284 15.74 25.02 -3.10
C ALA A 284 17.17 25.55 -2.94
N THR A 285 18.06 24.76 -2.31
CA THR A 285 19.48 25.12 -2.20
C THR A 285 20.11 25.22 -3.58
N LEU A 286 19.88 24.24 -4.46
CA LEU A 286 20.37 24.29 -5.84
C LEU A 286 19.85 25.50 -6.60
N LEU A 287 18.55 25.76 -6.49
CA LEU A 287 17.86 26.87 -7.16
C LEU A 287 18.20 28.25 -6.59
N SER A 288 18.83 28.31 -5.41
CA SER A 288 19.28 29.58 -4.81
C SER A 288 20.58 30.12 -5.43
N TYR A 289 21.28 29.30 -6.21
CA TYR A 289 22.47 29.72 -6.95
C TYR A 289 22.13 29.98 -8.41
N ASP A 290 22.59 31.12 -8.95
CA ASP A 290 22.41 31.46 -10.37
C ASP A 290 23.19 30.54 -11.31
N THR A 291 24.30 29.98 -10.82
CA THR A 291 25.19 29.09 -11.57
C THR A 291 25.70 27.97 -10.68
N ILE A 292 25.80 26.77 -11.24
CA ILE A 292 26.35 25.59 -10.56
C ILE A 292 27.62 25.19 -11.30
N VAL A 293 28.72 25.01 -10.56
CA VAL A 293 29.96 24.44 -11.11
C VAL A 293 29.93 22.95 -10.82
N GLN A 294 29.94 22.14 -11.89
CA GLN A 294 30.07 20.70 -11.79
C GLN A 294 31.56 20.37 -11.88
N GLU A 295 32.15 19.95 -10.76
CA GLU A 295 33.51 19.37 -10.73
C GLU A 295 33.53 17.95 -11.33
#